data_AF-A0A1X2A4I9-F1
#
_entry.id   AF-A0A1X2A4I9-F1
#
_cell.length_a   1.000
_cell.length_b   1.000
_cell.length_c   1.000
_cell.angle_alpha   90.00
_cell.angle_beta   90.00
_cell.angle_gamma   90.00
#
_symmetry.space_group_name_H-M   'P 1'
#
loop_
_entity.id
_entity.type
_entity.pdbx_description
1 polymer ?
#
loop_
_entity_poly.entity_id
_entity_poly.type
_entity_poly.pdbx_seq_one_letter_code
_entity_poly.pdbx_strand_id
1 'polypeptide(L)'
;MLAATSTQRQRWPIHEERRMSFSFTVPLRVAVAAGCVVVGATAGCSRSPDITPAAPAGSATVAMLPLAAASQAESMPGLGATRAAWDDSHTPNYAAADAYGRDPSLPEYLAHGGVVYNDVADLGTGRVRSYSLNMHTVDRFEVLRRVWQELPHDATFAWDLMRDHCYRVAFNSASLRAAGDFMAEVQVQYVQADGKKATSSDRFNQALFWLDPAGSPPDYARGCG
;
A
#
# COMPACT_ATOMS: atom_id res chain seq x y z
N MET A 1 62.20 -14.81 33.93
CA MET A 1 62.28 -14.29 32.53
C MET A 1 60.90 -13.82 32.14
N LEU A 2 60.77 -12.50 31.93
CA LEU A 2 59.56 -11.83 31.45
C LEU A 2 59.45 -11.98 29.93
N ALA A 3 58.25 -12.22 29.43
CA ALA A 3 57.82 -11.73 28.12
C ALA A 3 56.29 -11.61 28.13
N ALA A 4 55.83 -10.35 28.16
CA ALA A 4 54.47 -9.95 27.89
C ALA A 4 54.35 -9.57 26.41
N THR A 5 53.25 -9.95 25.76
CA THR A 5 52.81 -9.41 24.47
C THR A 5 51.29 -9.61 24.42
N SER A 6 50.52 -8.56 24.67
CA SER A 6 50.14 -7.46 23.78
C SER A 6 48.79 -7.72 23.13
N THR A 7 47.81 -7.02 23.67
CA THR A 7 46.43 -6.77 23.25
C THR A 7 46.29 -6.42 21.76
N GLN A 8 45.32 -7.03 21.09
CA GLN A 8 44.68 -6.41 19.92
C GLN A 8 43.16 -6.62 19.98
N ARG A 9 42.47 -5.60 20.53
CA ARG A 9 41.02 -5.42 20.36
C ARG A 9 40.76 -5.13 18.89
N GLN A 10 40.10 -6.05 18.19
CA GLN A 10 39.53 -5.73 16.89
C GLN A 10 38.26 -4.91 17.10
N ARG A 11 38.40 -3.64 16.74
CA ARG A 11 37.39 -2.60 16.66
C ARG A 11 36.61 -2.85 15.37
N TRP A 12 35.34 -3.24 15.49
CA TRP A 12 34.47 -3.38 14.32
C TRP A 12 34.24 -2.01 13.67
N PRO A 13 34.42 -1.86 12.35
CA PRO A 13 34.15 -0.61 11.67
C PRO A 13 32.64 -0.39 11.55
N ILE A 14 32.22 0.80 11.96
CA ILE A 14 30.90 1.38 11.73
C ILE A 14 30.79 1.60 10.21
N HIS A 15 30.12 0.69 9.51
CA HIS A 15 29.76 0.89 8.11
C HIS A 15 28.54 1.82 8.03
N GLU A 16 28.85 3.12 7.97
CA GLU A 16 28.43 4.04 6.91
C GLU A 16 27.01 3.84 6.35
N GLU A 17 26.09 4.68 6.83
CA GLU A 17 24.77 4.96 6.26
C GLU A 17 24.90 5.29 4.76
N ARG A 18 24.61 4.33 3.88
CA ARG A 18 24.20 4.65 2.51
C ARG A 18 22.76 5.14 2.54
N ARG A 19 22.60 6.44 2.80
CA ARG A 19 21.41 7.19 2.36
C ARG A 19 21.37 7.09 0.82
N MET A 20 20.51 6.23 0.29
CA MET A 20 20.13 6.31 -1.12
C MET A 20 19.24 7.54 -1.28
N SER A 21 19.87 8.67 -1.58
CA SER A 21 19.20 9.86 -2.08
C SER A 21 18.68 9.55 -3.50
N PHE A 22 17.38 9.30 -3.64
CA PHE A 22 16.74 9.28 -4.94
C PHE A 22 16.60 10.72 -5.43
N SER A 23 17.53 11.17 -6.27
CA SER A 23 17.40 12.40 -7.04
C SER A 23 16.36 12.18 -8.15
N PHE A 24 15.13 12.62 -7.94
CA PHE A 24 14.14 12.74 -9.01
C PHE A 24 14.50 13.94 -9.89
N THR A 25 15.13 13.67 -11.03
CA THR A 25 15.26 14.65 -12.12
C THR A 25 13.89 14.82 -12.76
N VAL A 26 13.24 15.94 -12.51
CA VAL A 26 11.95 16.32 -13.11
C VAL A 26 12.16 16.69 -14.59
N PRO A 27 11.54 16.02 -15.57
CA PRO A 27 11.43 16.56 -16.91
C PRO A 27 10.28 17.58 -16.95
N LEU A 28 10.65 18.85 -17.01
CA LEU A 28 9.81 19.98 -17.42
C LEU A 28 9.41 19.80 -18.91
N ARG A 29 8.11 19.97 -19.24
CA ARG A 29 7.49 20.43 -20.52
C ARG A 29 6.09 19.79 -20.69
N VAL A 30 5.00 20.40 -21.16
CA VAL A 30 4.63 21.71 -21.73
C VAL A 30 3.12 21.83 -21.55
N ALA A 31 2.61 22.99 -21.14
CA ALA A 31 1.19 23.29 -21.08
C ALA A 31 0.65 23.61 -22.48
N VAL A 32 -0.43 22.94 -22.90
CA VAL A 32 -1.24 23.35 -24.06
C VAL A 32 -2.57 23.86 -23.51
N ALA A 33 -2.78 25.17 -23.61
CA ALA A 33 -4.05 25.83 -23.34
C ALA A 33 -4.95 25.68 -24.58
N ALA A 34 -6.12 25.06 -24.42
CA ALA A 34 -7.19 25.07 -25.41
C ALA A 34 -8.34 25.94 -24.86
N GLY A 35 -8.73 26.92 -25.68
CA GLY A 35 -9.56 28.06 -25.29
C GLY A 35 -11.05 27.80 -25.16
N CYS A 36 -11.71 28.83 -24.64
CA CYS A 36 -13.13 28.98 -24.33
C CYS A 36 -14.07 28.81 -25.53
N VAL A 37 -15.27 28.28 -25.25
CA VAL A 37 -16.51 28.77 -25.89
C VAL A 37 -17.56 29.01 -24.80
N VAL A 38 -17.98 30.27 -24.71
CA VAL A 38 -19.12 30.75 -23.93
C VAL A 38 -20.36 30.64 -24.82
N VAL A 39 -21.42 29.99 -24.34
CA VAL A 39 -22.79 30.21 -24.83
C VAL A 39 -23.70 30.33 -23.62
N GLY A 40 -24.30 31.51 -23.47
CA GLY A 40 -25.23 31.83 -22.41
C GLY A 40 -26.68 31.50 -22.75
N ALA A 41 -27.52 31.49 -21.72
CA ALA A 41 -28.93 31.80 -21.84
C ALA A 41 -29.39 32.51 -20.56
N THR A 42 -29.90 33.73 -20.74
CA THR A 42 -30.55 34.57 -19.75
C THR A 42 -32.07 34.45 -19.88
N ALA A 43 -32.77 34.32 -18.76
CA ALA A 43 -34.17 34.70 -18.52
C ALA A 43 -34.28 34.81 -16.98
N GLY A 44 -34.56 35.94 -16.33
CA GLY A 44 -35.79 36.76 -16.41
C GLY A 44 -36.92 36.05 -15.64
N CYS A 45 -37.56 36.53 -14.57
CA CYS A 45 -37.82 37.88 -14.06
C CYS A 45 -38.21 37.86 -12.56
N SER A 46 -38.16 39.05 -11.96
CA SER A 46 -38.44 39.48 -10.59
C SER A 46 -39.87 39.30 -10.04
N ARG A 47 -40.02 39.22 -8.70
CA ARG A 47 -40.86 40.10 -7.84
C ARG A 47 -40.78 39.70 -6.35
N SER A 48 -40.44 40.65 -5.48
CA SER A 48 -40.74 40.69 -4.03
C SER A 48 -41.86 41.73 -3.80
N PRO A 49 -42.32 42.06 -2.57
CA PRO A 49 -42.35 41.34 -1.28
C PRO A 49 -43.79 41.28 -0.70
N ASP A 50 -44.04 40.52 0.38
CA ASP A 50 -44.84 41.04 1.51
C ASP A 50 -44.68 40.22 2.78
N ILE A 51 -44.71 40.95 3.90
CA ILE A 51 -44.24 40.65 5.25
C ILE A 51 -45.47 40.31 6.11
N THR A 52 -45.51 39.32 7.02
CA THR A 52 -45.22 39.37 8.48
C THR A 52 -46.20 38.41 9.22
N PRO A 53 -46.10 38.13 10.53
CA PRO A 53 -45.17 37.24 11.23
C PRO A 53 -45.86 36.07 11.98
N ALA A 54 -45.13 35.02 12.33
CA ALA A 54 -45.37 34.28 13.58
C ALA A 54 -44.08 33.58 14.03
N ALA A 55 -43.53 34.05 15.15
CA ALA A 55 -42.61 33.31 16.01
C ALA A 55 -43.35 33.10 17.36
N PRO A 56 -42.85 32.31 18.33
CA PRO A 56 -41.62 31.50 18.34
C PRO A 56 -41.86 30.06 18.81
N ALA A 57 -40.99 29.10 18.44
CA ALA A 57 -40.67 27.97 19.31
C ALA A 57 -39.49 27.16 18.76
N GLY A 58 -38.51 26.91 19.62
CA GLY A 58 -37.72 25.69 19.56
C GLY A 58 -36.39 25.78 18.83
N SER A 59 -35.38 26.27 19.53
CA SER A 59 -33.98 25.93 19.29
C SER A 59 -33.80 24.41 19.22
N ALA A 60 -33.34 23.90 18.08
CA ALA A 60 -32.50 22.70 17.97
C ALA A 60 -31.92 22.64 16.55
N THR A 61 -31.02 23.57 16.23
CA THR A 61 -30.10 23.39 15.09
C THR A 61 -29.10 22.30 15.49
N VAL A 62 -29.52 21.04 15.41
CA VAL A 62 -28.56 19.95 15.32
C VAL A 62 -27.97 20.09 13.92
N ALA A 63 -26.81 20.74 13.86
CA ALA A 63 -25.94 20.62 12.71
C ALA A 63 -25.67 19.12 12.52
N MET A 64 -26.38 18.51 11.57
CA MET A 64 -25.99 17.23 11.01
C MET A 64 -24.65 17.48 10.33
N LEU A 65 -23.58 17.28 11.10
CA LEU A 65 -22.27 16.93 10.55
C LEU A 65 -22.51 15.82 9.52
N PRO A 66 -21.91 15.88 8.33
CA PRO A 66 -21.97 14.78 7.38
C PRO A 66 -21.18 13.60 7.98
N LEU A 67 -21.83 12.83 8.85
CA LEU A 67 -21.35 11.56 9.39
C LEU A 67 -21.63 10.43 8.38
N ALA A 68 -21.42 10.71 7.09
CA ALA A 68 -21.65 9.77 6.00
C ALA A 68 -20.35 9.34 5.28
N ALA A 69 -19.20 9.90 5.69
CA ALA A 69 -17.89 9.46 5.19
C ALA A 69 -17.18 8.48 6.14
N ALA A 70 -17.60 8.38 7.40
CA ALA A 70 -16.94 7.54 8.42
C ALA A 70 -17.47 6.09 8.46
N SER A 71 -18.63 5.82 7.83
CA SER A 71 -19.30 4.51 7.87
C SER A 71 -19.02 3.64 6.63
N GLN A 72 -18.15 4.07 5.74
CA GLN A 72 -17.59 3.24 4.65
C GLN A 72 -16.08 3.11 4.73
N ALA A 73 -15.50 3.28 5.93
CA ALA A 73 -14.28 2.57 6.24
C ALA A 73 -14.63 1.08 6.39
N GLU A 74 -15.03 0.48 5.27
CA GLU A 74 -14.85 -0.94 5.01
C GLU A 74 -13.49 -1.31 5.61
N SER A 75 -13.47 -2.23 6.56
CA SER A 75 -12.24 -2.63 7.22
C SER A 75 -11.29 -3.15 6.15
N MET A 76 -10.31 -2.34 5.74
CA MET A 76 -9.26 -2.75 4.83
C MET A 76 -8.25 -3.52 5.66
N PRO A 77 -8.10 -4.85 5.47
CA PRO A 77 -7.21 -5.66 6.30
C PRO A 77 -5.74 -5.39 6.01
N GLY A 78 -5.41 -4.88 4.81
CA GLY A 78 -4.04 -4.64 4.39
C GLY A 78 -3.83 -3.31 3.66
N LEU A 79 -3.71 -3.36 2.32
CA LEU A 79 -3.49 -2.14 1.54
C LEU A 79 -4.64 -1.15 1.73
N GLY A 80 -4.29 0.14 1.91
CA GLY A 80 -5.24 1.22 2.14
C GLY A 80 -5.68 1.38 3.60
N ALA A 81 -5.39 0.41 4.48
CA ALA A 81 -5.60 0.54 5.93
C ALA A 81 -4.87 1.77 6.47
N THR A 82 -5.44 2.46 7.46
CA THR A 82 -4.66 3.47 8.21
C THR A 82 -3.56 2.77 9.01
N ARG A 83 -2.48 3.49 9.36
CA ARG A 83 -1.44 2.90 10.21
C ARG A 83 -2.01 2.36 11.53
N ALA A 84 -2.91 3.11 12.17
CA ALA A 84 -3.57 2.67 13.40
C ALA A 84 -4.39 1.38 13.19
N ALA A 85 -5.17 1.29 12.12
CA ALA A 85 -5.95 0.08 11.85
C ALA A 85 -5.07 -1.14 11.53
N TRP A 86 -3.93 -0.93 10.86
CA TRP A 86 -2.93 -1.97 10.64
C TRP A 86 -2.35 -2.45 11.98
N ASP A 87 -1.88 -1.52 12.82
CA ASP A 87 -1.26 -1.83 14.11
C ASP A 87 -2.25 -2.49 15.10
N ASP A 88 -3.54 -2.14 15.03
CA ASP A 88 -4.59 -2.76 15.85
C ASP A 88 -4.90 -4.20 15.40
N SER A 89 -4.71 -4.52 14.12
CA SER A 89 -5.00 -5.84 13.54
C SER A 89 -3.78 -6.75 13.42
N HIS A 90 -2.57 -6.20 13.51
CA HIS A 90 -1.31 -6.92 13.34
C HIS A 90 -0.40 -6.75 14.55
N THR A 91 0.16 -7.85 15.04
CA THR A 91 1.12 -7.80 16.15
C THR A 91 2.50 -7.36 15.63
N PRO A 92 3.10 -6.27 16.14
CA PRO A 92 4.45 -5.88 15.77
C PRO A 92 5.48 -6.98 16.10
N ASN A 93 6.47 -7.14 15.23
CA ASN A 93 7.60 -8.05 15.42
C ASN A 93 8.91 -7.24 15.47
N TYR A 94 9.50 -7.16 16.67
CA TYR A 94 10.69 -6.35 16.93
C TYR A 94 12.01 -6.96 16.41
N ALA A 95 11.95 -8.05 15.63
CA ALA A 95 13.12 -8.56 14.91
C ALA A 95 13.59 -7.59 13.80
N ALA A 96 12.70 -6.74 13.29
CA ALA A 96 13.01 -5.72 12.29
C ALA A 96 12.11 -4.49 12.45
N ALA A 97 12.50 -3.36 11.84
CA ALA A 97 11.62 -2.21 11.71
C ALA A 97 10.49 -2.51 10.71
N ASP A 98 9.31 -1.90 10.93
CA ASP A 98 8.14 -2.06 10.06
C ASP A 98 7.76 -3.52 9.77
N ALA A 99 7.97 -4.39 10.76
CA ALA A 99 7.74 -5.81 10.69
C ALA A 99 6.63 -6.26 11.64
N TYR A 100 5.80 -7.20 11.18
CA TYR A 100 4.63 -7.70 11.90
C TYR A 100 4.45 -9.20 11.73
N GLY A 101 3.72 -9.78 12.68
CA GLY A 101 3.45 -11.21 12.75
C GLY A 101 4.69 -12.01 13.14
N ARG A 102 4.43 -13.22 13.65
CA ARG A 102 5.49 -14.14 14.05
C ARG A 102 5.10 -15.57 13.73
N ASP A 103 5.76 -16.15 12.76
CA ASP A 103 5.72 -17.57 12.43
C ASP A 103 7.15 -18.14 12.45
N PRO A 104 7.56 -18.79 13.55
CA PRO A 104 8.90 -19.34 13.68
C PRO A 104 9.17 -20.55 12.77
N SER A 105 8.15 -21.06 12.07
CA SER A 105 8.33 -22.13 11.09
C SER A 105 8.81 -21.63 9.73
N LEU A 106 8.67 -20.33 9.45
CA LEU A 106 9.16 -19.75 8.20
C LEU A 106 10.69 -19.89 8.10
N PRO A 107 11.24 -20.12 6.90
CA PRO A 107 12.68 -20.20 6.72
C PRO A 107 13.39 -18.89 7.09
N GLU A 108 14.45 -18.99 7.89
CA GLU A 108 15.18 -17.83 8.43
C GLU A 108 15.77 -16.91 7.34
N TYR A 109 16.16 -17.46 6.19
CA TYR A 109 16.66 -16.68 5.06
C TYR A 109 15.60 -15.76 4.43
N LEU A 110 14.33 -16.12 4.58
CA LEU A 110 13.18 -15.40 4.01
C LEU A 110 12.60 -14.43 5.04
N ALA A 111 12.46 -14.90 6.27
CA ALA A 111 11.76 -14.21 7.34
C ALA A 111 12.59 -14.26 8.63
N HIS A 112 13.56 -13.35 8.76
CA HIS A 112 14.38 -13.25 9.96
C HIS A 112 13.51 -13.15 11.22
N GLY A 113 13.69 -14.07 12.17
CA GLY A 113 12.86 -14.10 13.39
C GLY A 113 11.38 -14.43 13.16
N GLY A 114 11.05 -15.06 12.02
CA GLY A 114 9.70 -15.47 11.66
C GLY A 114 8.76 -14.33 11.27
N VAL A 115 9.28 -13.21 10.77
CA VAL A 115 8.48 -12.05 10.35
C VAL A 115 7.54 -12.42 9.20
N VAL A 116 6.24 -12.27 9.41
CA VAL A 116 5.21 -12.60 8.40
C VAL A 116 5.04 -11.43 7.43
N TYR A 117 4.98 -10.20 7.93
CA TYR A 117 4.88 -8.98 7.13
C TYR A 117 6.11 -8.13 7.35
N ASN A 118 6.80 -7.72 6.30
CA ASN A 118 7.95 -6.82 6.36
C ASN A 118 7.81 -5.65 5.40
N ASP A 119 8.61 -4.61 5.62
CA ASP A 119 8.64 -3.39 4.81
C ASP A 119 7.26 -2.70 4.72
N VAL A 120 6.49 -2.75 5.82
CA VAL A 120 5.15 -2.13 5.88
C VAL A 120 5.27 -0.61 5.90
N ALA A 121 4.98 0.02 4.75
CA ALA A 121 5.15 1.44 4.55
C ALA A 121 3.82 2.13 4.20
N ASP A 122 3.58 3.29 4.83
CA ASP A 122 2.51 4.22 4.44
C ASP A 122 2.96 5.34 3.49
N LEU A 123 4.28 5.44 3.26
CA LEU A 123 4.93 6.44 2.42
C LEU A 123 4.49 7.89 2.71
N GLY A 124 4.20 8.20 3.98
CA GLY A 124 3.79 9.54 4.41
C GLY A 124 2.33 9.89 4.08
N THR A 125 1.54 8.94 3.59
CA THR A 125 0.12 9.15 3.26
C THR A 125 -0.83 8.84 4.42
N GLY A 126 -0.30 8.29 5.53
CA GLY A 126 -1.07 7.84 6.69
C GLY A 126 -1.87 6.54 6.45
N ARG A 127 -1.74 5.94 5.25
CA ARG A 127 -2.35 4.67 4.87
C ARG A 127 -1.30 3.72 4.33
N VAL A 128 -1.39 2.44 4.65
CA VAL A 128 -0.48 1.40 4.16
C VAL A 128 -0.53 1.36 2.63
N ARG A 129 0.62 1.63 2.02
CA ARG A 129 0.84 1.71 0.57
C ARG A 129 1.54 0.50 0.02
N SER A 130 2.37 -0.15 0.82
CA SER A 130 3.13 -1.33 0.41
C SER A 130 3.56 -2.17 1.60
N TYR A 131 3.75 -3.46 1.35
CA TYR A 131 4.41 -4.40 2.26
C TYR A 131 4.77 -5.68 1.51
N SER A 132 5.63 -6.48 2.13
CA SER A 132 5.91 -7.85 1.72
C SER A 132 5.26 -8.83 2.69
N LEU A 133 4.70 -9.91 2.17
CA LEU A 133 4.12 -11.02 2.92
C LEU A 133 4.99 -12.27 2.68
N ASN A 134 5.58 -12.80 3.74
CA ASN A 134 6.35 -14.04 3.74
C ASN A 134 5.44 -15.23 4.07
N MET A 135 5.65 -16.34 3.38
CA MET A 135 4.85 -17.56 3.55
C MET A 135 5.69 -18.80 3.28
N HIS A 136 5.18 -19.97 3.67
CA HIS A 136 5.72 -21.23 3.20
C HIS A 136 5.55 -21.37 1.69
N THR A 137 6.44 -22.14 1.05
CA THR A 137 6.39 -22.33 -0.39
C THR A 137 5.13 -23.08 -0.82
N VAL A 138 4.19 -22.37 -1.43
CA VAL A 138 2.90 -22.87 -1.93
C VAL A 138 2.81 -22.76 -3.45
N ASP A 139 1.82 -23.42 -4.07
CA ASP A 139 1.58 -23.28 -5.50
C ASP A 139 0.86 -21.98 -5.88
N ARG A 140 0.72 -21.74 -7.19
CA ARG A 140 0.08 -20.53 -7.74
C ARG A 140 -1.35 -20.31 -7.25
N PHE A 141 -2.17 -21.35 -7.11
CA PHE A 141 -3.57 -21.19 -6.70
C PHE A 141 -3.67 -20.88 -5.21
N GLU A 142 -2.86 -21.56 -4.39
CA GLU A 142 -2.82 -21.30 -2.96
C GLU A 142 -2.26 -19.91 -2.62
N VAL A 143 -1.23 -19.44 -3.33
CA VAL A 143 -0.76 -18.05 -3.13
C VAL A 143 -1.83 -17.04 -3.51
N LEU A 144 -2.57 -17.25 -4.61
CA LEU A 144 -3.67 -16.35 -4.98
C LEU A 144 -4.78 -16.34 -3.94
N ARG A 145 -5.15 -17.51 -3.40
CA ARG A 145 -6.12 -17.60 -2.32
C ARG A 145 -5.66 -16.81 -1.09
N ARG A 146 -4.36 -16.87 -0.76
CA ARG A 146 -3.80 -16.05 0.31
C ARG A 146 -3.83 -14.56 -0.03
N VAL A 147 -3.47 -14.17 -1.25
CA VAL A 147 -3.52 -12.77 -1.72
C VAL A 147 -4.92 -12.19 -1.55
N TRP A 148 -5.97 -12.93 -1.90
CA TRP A 148 -7.35 -12.49 -1.73
C TRP A 148 -7.74 -12.18 -0.27
N GLN A 149 -7.08 -12.81 0.71
CA GLN A 149 -7.34 -12.53 2.13
C GLN A 149 -6.76 -11.19 2.60
N GLU A 150 -5.79 -10.65 1.86
CA GLU A 150 -5.11 -9.39 2.18
C GLU A 150 -5.79 -8.17 1.51
N LEU A 151 -6.76 -8.41 0.62
CA LEU A 151 -7.47 -7.39 -0.14
C LEU A 151 -8.78 -6.98 0.54
N PRO A 152 -9.29 -5.77 0.24
CA PRO A 152 -10.66 -5.41 0.59
C PRO A 152 -11.67 -6.40 0.00
N HIS A 153 -12.76 -6.65 0.72
CA HIS A 153 -13.76 -7.65 0.34
C HIS A 153 -14.46 -7.37 -1.02
N ASP A 154 -14.47 -6.11 -1.47
CA ASP A 154 -15.03 -5.65 -2.74
C ASP A 154 -14.01 -5.69 -3.88
N ALA A 155 -12.82 -6.24 -3.64
CA ALA A 155 -11.80 -6.39 -4.67
C ALA A 155 -12.31 -7.29 -5.81
N THR A 156 -11.98 -6.89 -7.03
CA THR A 156 -12.28 -7.62 -8.26
C THR A 156 -11.02 -7.68 -9.09
N PHE A 157 -10.83 -8.78 -9.80
CA PHE A 157 -9.69 -8.94 -10.70
C PHE A 157 -9.70 -7.85 -11.78
N ALA A 158 -8.56 -7.17 -11.96
CA ALA A 158 -8.39 -6.15 -12.99
C ALA A 158 -7.61 -6.70 -14.18
N TRP A 159 -6.42 -7.23 -13.92
CA TRP A 159 -5.55 -7.84 -14.90
C TRP A 159 -4.54 -8.75 -14.21
N ASP A 160 -3.95 -9.66 -14.97
CA ASP A 160 -2.74 -10.37 -14.59
C ASP A 160 -1.71 -10.32 -15.70
N LEU A 161 -0.46 -10.52 -15.30
CA LEU A 161 0.69 -10.57 -16.17
C LEU A 161 1.57 -11.73 -15.71
N MET A 162 1.67 -12.75 -16.54
CA MET A 162 2.71 -13.76 -16.44
C MET A 162 3.78 -13.42 -17.46
N ARG A 163 4.98 -13.08 -16.99
CA ARG A 163 6.13 -12.85 -17.87
C ARG A 163 7.30 -13.70 -17.41
N ASP A 164 7.74 -14.56 -18.31
CA ASP A 164 8.77 -15.59 -18.13
C ASP A 164 8.46 -16.49 -16.91
N HIS A 165 8.64 -15.92 -15.73
CA HIS A 165 8.77 -16.59 -14.46
C HIS A 165 8.29 -15.77 -13.26
N CYS A 166 7.51 -14.75 -13.52
CA CYS A 166 7.03 -13.81 -12.54
C CYS A 166 5.55 -13.57 -12.77
N TYR A 167 4.79 -13.64 -11.69
CA TYR A 167 3.36 -13.48 -11.73
C TYR A 167 2.97 -12.19 -10.99
N ARG A 168 2.35 -11.29 -11.74
CA ARG A 168 1.77 -10.05 -11.24
C ARG A 168 0.28 -10.07 -11.47
N VAL A 169 -0.46 -9.57 -10.51
CA VAL A 169 -1.91 -9.48 -10.57
C VAL A 169 -2.35 -8.18 -9.94
N ALA A 170 -3.38 -7.57 -10.52
CA ALA A 170 -3.95 -6.36 -9.99
C ALA A 170 -5.45 -6.47 -9.78
N PHE A 171 -5.95 -5.66 -8.86
CA PHE A 171 -7.32 -5.70 -8.37
C PHE A 171 -7.92 -4.30 -8.29
N ASN A 172 -9.13 -4.16 -8.82
CA ASN A 172 -9.97 -2.99 -8.62
C ASN A 172 -10.75 -3.14 -7.32
N SER A 173 -10.91 -2.08 -6.54
CA SER A 173 -11.78 -2.05 -5.35
C SER A 173 -12.37 -0.65 -5.23
N ALA A 174 -13.68 -0.55 -5.01
CA ALA A 174 -14.33 0.73 -4.77
C ALA A 174 -13.82 1.36 -3.46
N SER A 175 -13.51 0.53 -2.45
CA SER A 175 -12.89 0.95 -1.19
C SER A 175 -11.52 1.59 -1.42
N LEU A 176 -10.66 0.99 -2.25
CA LEU A 176 -9.35 1.57 -2.59
C LEU A 176 -9.47 2.85 -3.43
N ARG A 177 -10.47 2.92 -4.31
CA ARG A 177 -10.74 4.15 -5.07
C ARG A 177 -11.25 5.28 -4.18
N ALA A 178 -12.11 4.98 -3.22
CA ALA A 178 -12.57 5.95 -2.23
C ALA A 178 -11.43 6.41 -1.30
N ALA A 179 -10.48 5.54 -1.00
CA ALA A 179 -9.35 5.85 -0.12
C ALA A 179 -8.30 6.78 -0.76
N GLY A 180 -8.22 6.86 -2.09
CA GLY A 180 -7.34 7.81 -2.78
C GLY A 180 -7.12 7.53 -4.26
N ASP A 181 -8.14 7.02 -4.96
CA ASP A 181 -8.10 6.62 -6.38
C ASP A 181 -6.99 5.60 -6.70
N PHE A 182 -6.96 4.53 -5.91
CA PHE A 182 -5.96 3.46 -6.03
C PHE A 182 -6.54 2.15 -6.56
N MET A 183 -5.63 1.31 -7.07
CA MET A 183 -5.83 -0.12 -7.26
C MET A 183 -4.70 -0.89 -6.58
N ALA A 184 -4.97 -2.13 -6.16
CA ALA A 184 -3.96 -2.99 -5.57
C ALA A 184 -3.22 -3.75 -6.65
N GLU A 185 -1.90 -3.83 -6.52
CA GLU A 185 -1.06 -4.69 -7.32
C GLU A 185 -0.24 -5.62 -6.43
N VAL A 186 -0.07 -6.86 -6.89
CA VAL A 186 0.63 -7.90 -6.16
C VAL A 186 1.59 -8.63 -7.09
N GLN A 187 2.86 -8.70 -6.69
CA GLN A 187 3.87 -9.53 -7.34
C GLN A 187 4.23 -10.71 -6.46
N VAL A 188 4.00 -11.93 -6.94
CA VAL A 188 4.39 -13.15 -6.23
C VAL A 188 5.73 -13.66 -6.72
N GLN A 189 6.56 -14.11 -5.78
CA GLN A 189 7.94 -14.49 -6.02
C GLN A 189 8.32 -15.75 -5.24
N TYR A 190 9.25 -16.52 -5.82
CA TYR A 190 10.00 -17.52 -5.07
C TYR A 190 11.34 -16.91 -4.70
N VAL A 191 11.72 -16.96 -3.43
CA VAL A 191 13.02 -16.49 -2.92
C VAL A 191 13.84 -17.71 -2.50
N GLN A 192 15.06 -17.79 -3.00
CA GLN A 192 16.01 -18.85 -2.68
C GLN A 192 16.63 -18.67 -1.30
N ALA A 193 17.26 -19.73 -0.79
CA ALA A 193 17.95 -19.71 0.50
C ALA A 193 19.09 -18.68 0.59
N ASP A 194 19.67 -18.27 -0.54
CA ASP A 194 20.70 -17.23 -0.61
C ASP A 194 20.11 -15.80 -0.71
N GLY A 195 18.79 -15.66 -0.59
CA GLY A 195 18.05 -14.40 -0.68
C GLY A 195 17.78 -13.94 -2.12
N LYS A 196 18.26 -14.66 -3.15
CA LYS A 196 17.98 -14.28 -4.54
C LYS A 196 16.56 -14.63 -4.95
N LYS A 197 16.00 -13.79 -5.82
CA LYS A 197 14.73 -14.06 -6.48
C LYS A 197 14.92 -15.21 -7.47
N ALA A 198 14.13 -16.25 -7.31
CA ALA A 198 14.02 -17.36 -8.24
C ALA A 198 12.89 -17.14 -9.24
N THR A 199 13.05 -17.81 -10.37
CA THR A 199 12.21 -17.71 -11.55
C THR A 199 11.20 -18.88 -11.62
N SER A 200 10.59 -19.28 -10.50
CA SER A 200 9.58 -20.34 -10.53
C SER A 200 8.22 -19.78 -10.93
N SER A 201 7.56 -20.39 -11.91
CA SER A 201 6.17 -20.08 -12.29
C SER A 201 5.13 -20.79 -11.43
N ASP A 202 5.55 -21.81 -10.69
CA ASP A 202 4.63 -22.81 -10.12
C ASP A 202 4.60 -22.78 -8.60
N ARG A 203 5.60 -22.16 -7.96
CA ARG A 203 5.71 -22.11 -6.50
C ARG A 203 6.18 -20.74 -6.02
N PHE A 204 5.63 -20.28 -4.91
CA PHE A 204 5.87 -18.94 -4.35
C PHE A 204 5.96 -19.01 -2.82
N ASN A 205 6.83 -18.19 -2.23
CA ASN A 205 6.97 -18.04 -0.78
C ASN A 205 7.01 -16.57 -0.34
N GLN A 206 6.82 -15.63 -1.27
CA GLN A 206 6.69 -14.22 -0.96
C GLN A 206 5.69 -13.53 -1.90
N ALA A 207 4.93 -12.58 -1.37
CA ALA A 207 4.05 -11.71 -2.15
C ALA A 207 4.32 -10.25 -1.77
N LEU A 208 4.61 -9.41 -2.76
CA LEU A 208 4.82 -7.97 -2.58
C LEU A 208 3.55 -7.25 -2.99
N PHE A 209 3.03 -6.45 -2.08
CA PHE A 209 1.81 -5.68 -2.25
C PHE A 209 2.14 -4.21 -2.39
N TRP A 210 1.49 -3.52 -3.33
CA TRP A 210 1.52 -2.07 -3.37
C TRP A 210 0.26 -1.48 -4.00
N LEU A 211 0.05 -0.19 -3.76
CA LEU A 211 -1.01 0.58 -4.41
C LEU A 211 -0.46 1.39 -5.58
N ASP A 212 -1.05 1.18 -6.75
CA ASP A 212 -0.85 2.01 -7.94
C ASP A 212 -2.09 2.89 -8.20
N PRO A 213 -2.00 3.92 -9.06
CA PRO A 213 -3.16 4.69 -9.49
C PRO A 213 -4.26 3.78 -10.07
N ALA A 214 -5.53 4.08 -9.81
CA ALA A 214 -6.64 3.29 -10.34
C ALA A 214 -6.66 3.30 -11.87
N GLY A 215 -6.88 2.12 -12.46
CA GLY A 215 -6.87 1.96 -13.92
C GLY A 215 -5.48 1.91 -14.54
N SER A 216 -4.41 1.84 -13.73
CA SER A 216 -3.06 1.57 -14.21
C SER A 216 -3.05 0.30 -15.06
N PRO A 217 -2.54 0.35 -16.31
CA PRO A 217 -2.35 -0.84 -17.13
C PRO A 217 -1.19 -1.67 -16.58
N PRO A 218 -1.07 -2.95 -16.97
CA PRO A 218 0.13 -3.73 -16.69
C PRO A 218 1.37 -3.04 -17.27
N ASP A 219 2.30 -2.67 -16.39
CA ASP A 219 3.61 -2.12 -16.80
C ASP A 219 4.58 -3.27 -17.13
N TYR A 220 4.81 -3.53 -18.41
CA TYR A 220 5.70 -4.59 -18.88
C TYR A 220 7.18 -4.37 -18.56
N ALA A 221 7.58 -3.15 -18.16
CA ALA A 221 8.96 -2.81 -17.82
C ALA A 221 9.24 -2.88 -16.31
N ARG A 222 8.20 -2.96 -15.46
CA ARG A 222 8.31 -2.86 -14.00
C ARG A 222 8.08 -4.19 -13.31
N GLY A 223 8.91 -4.49 -12.32
CA GLY A 223 8.80 -5.73 -11.54
C GLY A 223 9.12 -6.94 -12.41
N CYS A 224 9.65 -8.00 -11.81
CA CYS A 224 10.25 -9.13 -12.53
C CYS A 224 11.57 -8.71 -13.23
N GLY A 225 12.60 -8.48 -12.40
CA GLY A 225 13.99 -8.35 -12.88
C GLY A 225 14.55 -9.70 -13.29
#